data_AF-B7Q0S1-F1
#
_entry.id   AF-B7Q0S1-F1
#
_cell.length_a   1.000
_cell.length_b   1.000
_cell.length_c   1.000
_cell.angle_alpha   90.00
_cell.angle_beta   90.00
_cell.angle_gamma   90.00
#
_symmetry.space_group_name_H-M   'P 1'
#
loop_
_entity.id
_entity.type
_entity.pdbx_description
1 polymer ?
#
loop_
_entity_poly.entity_id
_entity_poly.type
_entity_poly.pdbx_seq_one_letter_code
_entity_poly.pdbx_strand_id
1 'polypeptide(L)'
;MVQSLNLAVNFFLNTYLKYKKKDSAVIVEWVNCIETIISQSEEAAAWLLKYLADAGPSVIKLYLLECPSREVRHTFVQILDKAFLFSHRLERSESDVNRVLGHLINFLDQDVADNCWHSSQYFCLLSGYSRLGVRACGNLFKLDAFQKLLSFLLGPLSANMDCEDSFGRRWSHAQIHEFGHLHSTLVSLVLFCDLTSLYTCEAPPLVTREALVRPPDLLELPDDVRKALCGPGAWRYIREVVSACRETSGPIDMLVHMLVQC
;
A
#
# COMPACT_ATOMS: atom_id res chain seq x y z
N MET A 1 -4.93 -20.49 -20.99
CA MET A 1 -5.35 -19.37 -20.11
C MET A 1 -4.45 -18.14 -20.28
N VAL A 2 -3.12 -18.27 -20.25
CA VAL A 2 -2.18 -17.14 -20.46
C VAL A 2 -2.44 -16.34 -21.75
N GLN A 3 -2.62 -17.00 -22.91
CA GLN A 3 -2.87 -16.28 -24.18
C GLN A 3 -4.21 -15.52 -24.17
N SER A 4 -5.24 -16.09 -23.55
CA SER A 4 -6.55 -15.43 -23.39
C SER A 4 -6.43 -14.19 -22.50
N LEU A 5 -5.70 -14.31 -21.39
CA LEU A 5 -5.40 -13.17 -20.51
C LEU A 5 -4.60 -12.11 -21.23
N ASN A 6 -3.58 -12.51 -22.00
CA ASN A 6 -2.73 -11.61 -22.76
C ASN A 6 -3.56 -10.75 -23.74
N LEU A 7 -4.45 -11.39 -24.50
CA LEU A 7 -5.35 -10.68 -25.40
C LEU A 7 -6.31 -9.75 -24.63
N ALA A 8 -6.93 -10.24 -23.56
CA ALA A 8 -7.86 -9.46 -22.74
C ALA A 8 -7.20 -8.23 -22.13
N VAL A 9 -6.04 -8.39 -21.47
CA VAL A 9 -5.28 -7.31 -20.83
C VAL A 9 -4.79 -6.31 -21.87
N ASN A 10 -4.24 -6.76 -23.00
CA ASN A 10 -3.76 -5.84 -24.02
C ASN A 10 -4.89 -5.04 -24.65
N PHE A 11 -5.99 -5.67 -25.04
CA PHE A 11 -7.13 -4.94 -25.58
C PHE A 11 -7.73 -4.00 -24.53
N PHE A 12 -7.95 -4.50 -23.32
CA PHE A 12 -8.62 -3.73 -22.27
C PHE A 12 -7.80 -2.51 -21.85
N LEU A 13 -6.54 -2.71 -21.47
CA LEU A 13 -5.67 -1.61 -21.04
C LEU A 13 -5.33 -0.71 -22.22
N ASN A 14 -4.76 -1.28 -23.30
CA ASN A 14 -4.17 -0.47 -24.37
C ASN A 14 -5.19 0.10 -25.36
N THR A 15 -6.44 -0.38 -25.37
CA THR A 15 -7.48 0.08 -26.29
C THR A 15 -8.73 0.57 -25.57
N TYR A 16 -9.45 -0.30 -24.85
CA TYR A 16 -10.76 0.04 -24.30
C TYR A 16 -10.70 1.13 -23.23
N LEU A 17 -9.77 1.05 -22.27
CA LEU A 17 -9.60 2.06 -21.22
C LEU A 17 -9.09 3.41 -21.75
N LYS A 18 -8.59 3.48 -22.99
CA LYS A 18 -8.21 4.74 -23.65
C LYS A 18 -9.36 5.33 -24.47
N TYR A 19 -10.44 4.58 -24.68
CA TYR A 19 -11.61 5.06 -25.41
C TYR A 19 -12.36 6.13 -24.63
N LYS A 20 -12.88 7.16 -25.31
CA LYS A 20 -13.54 8.30 -24.66
C LYS A 20 -14.93 7.95 -24.10
N LYS A 21 -15.70 7.14 -24.83
CA LYS A 21 -17.09 6.77 -24.47
C LYS A 21 -17.14 5.33 -23.96
N LYS A 22 -16.63 5.12 -22.76
CA LYS A 22 -16.63 3.81 -22.10
C LYS A 22 -17.97 3.61 -21.39
N ASP A 23 -18.46 2.39 -21.39
CA ASP A 23 -19.58 1.97 -20.57
C ASP A 23 -19.03 1.30 -19.30
N SER A 24 -19.49 1.75 -18.12
CA SER A 24 -19.11 1.21 -16.82
C SER A 24 -19.48 -0.27 -16.65
N ALA A 25 -20.63 -0.70 -17.20
CA ALA A 25 -21.02 -2.11 -17.14
C ALA A 25 -20.02 -2.99 -17.91
N VAL A 26 -19.58 -2.52 -19.08
CA VAL A 26 -18.58 -3.21 -19.89
C VAL A 26 -17.20 -3.21 -19.22
N ILE A 27 -16.82 -2.13 -18.51
CA ILE A 27 -15.60 -2.12 -17.68
C ILE A 27 -15.66 -3.24 -16.64
N VAL A 28 -16.78 -3.35 -15.92
CA VAL A 28 -16.99 -4.39 -14.90
C VAL A 28 -16.92 -5.78 -15.51
N GLU A 29 -17.52 -6.01 -16.67
CA GLU A 29 -17.44 -7.29 -17.38
C GLU A 29 -16.00 -7.67 -17.76
N TRP A 30 -15.21 -6.72 -18.25
CA TRP A 30 -13.79 -6.96 -18.56
C TRP A 30 -12.98 -7.29 -17.31
N VAL A 31 -13.19 -6.56 -16.22
CA VAL A 31 -12.53 -6.85 -14.93
C VAL A 31 -12.89 -8.24 -14.45
N ASN A 32 -14.19 -8.58 -14.40
CA ASN A 32 -14.65 -9.90 -13.99
C ASN A 32 -14.07 -11.03 -14.86
N CYS A 33 -13.95 -10.80 -16.17
CA CYS A 33 -13.32 -11.75 -17.09
C CYS A 33 -11.83 -11.96 -16.75
N ILE A 34 -11.07 -10.86 -16.59
CA ILE A 34 -9.65 -10.90 -16.20
C ILE A 34 -9.48 -11.60 -14.85
N GLU A 35 -10.28 -11.22 -13.85
CA GLU A 35 -10.28 -11.82 -12.51
C GLU A 35 -10.57 -13.32 -12.54
N THR A 36 -11.55 -13.73 -13.36
CA THR A 36 -11.89 -15.14 -13.55
C THR A 36 -10.70 -15.91 -14.12
N ILE A 37 -10.02 -15.37 -15.13
CA ILE A 37 -8.87 -16.05 -15.75
C ILE A 37 -7.69 -16.18 -14.77
N ILE A 38 -7.35 -15.11 -14.03
CA ILE A 38 -6.23 -15.16 -13.05
C ILE A 38 -6.55 -16.07 -11.86
N SER A 39 -7.82 -16.17 -11.45
CA SER A 39 -8.22 -17.05 -10.34
C SER A 39 -8.20 -18.53 -10.70
N GLN A 40 -8.27 -18.86 -11.99
CA GLN A 40 -8.27 -20.24 -12.49
C GLN A 40 -6.90 -20.73 -12.96
N SER A 41 -5.91 -19.85 -13.13
CA SER A 41 -4.57 -20.20 -13.62
C SER A 41 -3.49 -19.40 -12.92
N GLU A 42 -2.65 -20.11 -12.17
CA GLU A 42 -1.44 -19.57 -11.55
C GLU A 42 -0.51 -18.94 -12.59
N GLU A 43 -0.32 -19.61 -13.74
CA GLU A 43 0.54 -19.10 -14.81
C GLU A 43 0.00 -17.80 -15.40
N ALA A 44 -1.33 -17.63 -15.44
CA ALA A 44 -1.96 -16.41 -15.91
C ALA A 44 -1.76 -15.25 -14.91
N ALA A 45 -1.93 -15.50 -13.61
CA ALA A 45 -1.65 -14.51 -12.57
C ALA A 45 -0.16 -14.09 -12.57
N ALA A 46 0.75 -15.06 -12.64
CA ALA A 46 2.20 -14.83 -12.75
C ALA A 46 2.56 -14.02 -14.01
N TRP A 47 1.96 -14.37 -15.16
CA TRP A 47 2.17 -13.66 -16.41
C TRP A 47 1.75 -12.19 -16.32
N LEU A 48 0.62 -11.88 -15.67
CA LEU A 48 0.15 -10.49 -15.52
C LEU A 48 1.13 -9.64 -14.70
N LEU A 49 1.63 -10.18 -13.58
CA LEU A 49 2.62 -9.48 -12.76
C LEU A 49 3.93 -9.28 -13.53
N LYS A 50 4.39 -10.32 -14.24
CA LYS A 50 5.57 -10.21 -15.09
C LYS A 50 5.39 -9.17 -16.19
N TYR A 51 4.24 -9.16 -16.87
CA TYR A 51 3.90 -8.16 -17.87
C TYR A 51 3.99 -6.73 -17.30
N LEU A 52 3.45 -6.50 -16.09
CA LEU A 52 3.50 -5.18 -15.45
C LEU A 52 4.92 -4.83 -14.95
N ALA A 53 5.67 -5.82 -14.45
CA ALA A 53 7.05 -5.64 -14.05
C ALA A 53 7.95 -5.27 -15.23
N ASP A 54 7.73 -5.89 -16.39
CA ASP A 54 8.50 -5.72 -17.64
C ASP A 54 8.06 -4.49 -18.43
N ALA A 55 6.76 -4.17 -18.46
CA ALA A 55 6.25 -2.92 -19.04
C ALA A 55 6.79 -1.68 -18.30
N GLY A 56 7.20 -1.88 -17.05
CA GLY A 56 7.91 -0.90 -16.24
C GLY A 56 6.99 0.12 -15.57
N PRO A 57 7.58 1.15 -14.95
CA PRO A 57 6.83 2.12 -14.15
C PRO A 57 5.84 2.95 -14.98
N SER A 58 6.08 3.14 -16.29
CA SER A 58 5.26 4.01 -17.14
C SER A 58 3.79 3.58 -17.21
N VAL A 59 3.52 2.28 -17.37
CA VAL A 59 2.14 1.75 -17.43
C VAL A 59 1.45 1.90 -16.09
N ILE A 60 2.13 1.55 -14.99
CA ILE A 60 1.56 1.65 -13.64
C ILE A 60 1.26 3.11 -13.32
N LYS A 61 2.21 4.02 -13.57
CA LYS A 61 2.05 5.46 -13.36
C LYS A 61 0.89 6.02 -14.18
N LEU A 62 0.80 5.65 -15.46
CA LEU A 62 -0.26 6.10 -16.36
C LEU A 62 -1.65 5.79 -15.80
N TYR A 63 -1.90 4.55 -15.39
CA TYR A 63 -3.23 4.13 -14.94
C TYR A 63 -3.52 4.47 -13.48
N LEU A 64 -2.51 4.55 -12.62
CA LEU A 64 -2.71 4.70 -11.18
C LEU A 64 -2.59 6.15 -10.69
N LEU A 65 -1.82 6.99 -11.37
CA LEU A 65 -1.55 8.38 -10.95
C LEU A 65 -2.00 9.42 -12.00
N GLU A 66 -1.59 9.23 -13.26
CA GLU A 66 -1.82 10.23 -14.32
C GLU A 66 -3.22 10.17 -14.93
N CYS A 67 -3.89 9.02 -14.85
CA CYS A 67 -5.23 8.88 -15.42
C CYS A 67 -6.24 9.74 -14.64
N PRO A 68 -6.93 10.70 -15.28
CA PRO A 68 -7.88 11.57 -14.57
C PRO A 68 -9.17 10.85 -14.17
N SER A 69 -9.50 9.73 -14.82
CA SER A 69 -10.71 8.96 -14.52
C SER A 69 -10.51 8.11 -13.26
N ARG A 70 -11.19 8.48 -12.18
CA ARG A 70 -11.20 7.70 -10.93
C ARG A 70 -11.65 6.25 -11.12
N GLU A 71 -12.62 6.03 -12.00
CA GLU A 71 -13.10 4.69 -12.35
C GLU A 71 -11.98 3.84 -12.97
N VAL A 72 -11.24 4.39 -13.93
CA VAL A 72 -10.10 3.70 -14.55
C VAL A 72 -9.00 3.39 -13.52
N ARG A 73 -8.68 4.34 -12.64
CA ARG A 73 -7.72 4.12 -11.54
C ARG A 73 -8.21 2.98 -10.63
N HIS A 74 -9.48 2.98 -10.26
CA HIS A 74 -10.07 1.95 -9.41
C HIS A 74 -10.04 0.57 -10.08
N THR A 75 -10.43 0.49 -11.36
CA THR A 75 -10.34 -0.72 -12.18
C THR A 75 -8.92 -1.28 -12.23
N PHE A 76 -7.92 -0.41 -12.41
CA PHE A 76 -6.53 -0.86 -12.45
C PHE A 76 -6.06 -1.39 -11.09
N VAL A 77 -6.47 -0.75 -9.99
CA VAL A 77 -6.23 -1.26 -8.62
C VAL A 77 -6.87 -2.62 -8.41
N GLN A 78 -8.12 -2.84 -8.85
CA GLN A 78 -8.80 -4.14 -8.70
C GLN A 78 -8.01 -5.26 -9.38
N ILE A 79 -7.58 -5.06 -10.62
CA ILE A 79 -6.81 -6.06 -11.37
C ILE A 79 -5.49 -6.38 -10.65
N LEU A 80 -4.76 -5.35 -10.21
CA LEU A 80 -3.48 -5.50 -9.50
C LEU A 80 -3.62 -6.17 -8.13
N ASP A 81 -4.61 -5.74 -7.35
CA ASP A 81 -4.89 -6.28 -6.01
C ASP A 81 -5.21 -7.78 -6.08
N LYS A 82 -5.99 -8.20 -7.07
CA LYS A 82 -6.26 -9.62 -7.31
C LYS A 82 -5.00 -10.38 -7.73
N ALA A 83 -4.19 -9.82 -8.64
CA ALA A 83 -2.94 -10.44 -9.05
C ALA A 83 -1.98 -10.64 -7.87
N PHE A 84 -1.87 -9.65 -6.98
CA PHE A 84 -1.12 -9.75 -5.74
C PHE A 84 -1.69 -10.78 -4.77
N LEU A 85 -3.01 -10.75 -4.53
CA LEU A 85 -3.68 -11.70 -3.65
C LEU A 85 -3.45 -13.15 -4.08
N PHE A 86 -3.63 -13.45 -5.37
CA PHE A 86 -3.41 -14.80 -5.90
C PHE A 86 -1.95 -15.22 -5.80
N SER A 87 -1.02 -14.34 -6.18
CA SER A 87 0.42 -14.65 -6.12
C SER A 87 0.91 -14.83 -4.68
N HIS A 88 0.36 -14.06 -3.74
CA HIS A 88 0.62 -14.22 -2.31
C HIS A 88 0.11 -15.56 -1.78
N ARG A 89 -1.13 -15.94 -2.11
CA ARG A 89 -1.75 -17.22 -1.69
C ARG A 89 -1.00 -18.44 -2.22
N LEU A 90 -0.44 -18.35 -3.42
CA LEU A 90 0.28 -19.45 -4.06
C LEU A 90 1.78 -19.44 -3.74
N GLU A 91 2.27 -18.44 -3.01
CA GLU A 91 3.68 -18.25 -2.68
C GLU A 91 4.61 -18.20 -3.90
N ARG A 92 4.13 -17.60 -4.99
CA ARG A 92 4.77 -17.65 -6.32
C ARG A 92 4.98 -16.26 -6.88
N SER A 93 5.90 -16.16 -7.84
CA SER A 93 6.22 -14.92 -8.54
C SER A 93 6.71 -13.80 -7.61
N GLU A 94 7.32 -14.14 -6.47
CA GLU A 94 7.80 -13.16 -5.49
C GLU A 94 8.74 -12.12 -6.12
N SER A 95 9.58 -12.54 -7.08
CA SER A 95 10.44 -11.62 -7.83
C SER A 95 9.66 -10.59 -8.63
N ASP A 96 8.61 -10.99 -9.35
CA ASP A 96 7.82 -10.07 -10.16
C ASP A 96 6.89 -9.20 -9.30
N VAL A 97 6.33 -9.76 -8.21
CA VAL A 97 5.63 -8.98 -7.18
C VAL A 97 6.55 -7.89 -6.64
N ASN A 98 7.76 -8.24 -6.22
CA ASN A 98 8.72 -7.29 -5.64
C ASN A 98 9.18 -6.24 -6.67
N ARG A 99 9.27 -6.59 -7.97
CA ARG A 99 9.55 -5.60 -9.03
C ARG A 99 8.40 -4.61 -9.20
N VAL A 100 7.15 -5.06 -9.23
CA VAL A 100 5.98 -4.18 -9.30
C VAL A 100 5.88 -3.30 -8.06
N LEU A 101 6.05 -3.88 -6.87
CA LEU A 101 6.09 -3.12 -5.61
C LEU A 101 7.24 -2.12 -5.60
N GLY A 102 8.42 -2.49 -6.09
CA GLY A 102 9.56 -1.58 -6.22
C GLY A 102 9.23 -0.36 -7.08
N HIS A 103 8.55 -0.56 -8.23
CA HIS A 103 8.05 0.55 -9.05
C HIS A 103 7.08 1.44 -8.27
N LEU A 104 6.11 0.85 -7.57
CA LEU A 104 5.15 1.60 -6.75
C LEU A 104 5.86 2.42 -5.68
N ILE A 105 6.72 1.80 -4.87
CA ILE A 105 7.43 2.45 -3.78
C ILE A 105 8.36 3.57 -4.29
N ASN A 106 8.98 3.41 -5.47
CA ASN A 106 9.78 4.47 -6.08
C ASN A 106 8.96 5.69 -6.54
N PHE A 107 7.65 5.55 -6.79
CA PHE A 107 6.80 6.70 -7.09
C PHE A 107 6.65 7.66 -5.89
N LEU A 108 6.89 7.21 -4.65
CA LEU A 108 6.84 8.08 -3.47
C LEU A 108 7.90 9.18 -3.50
N ASP A 109 8.99 8.98 -4.24
CA ASP A 109 10.09 9.93 -4.32
C ASP A 109 9.65 11.23 -5.00
N GLN A 110 8.78 11.15 -6.01
CA GLN A 110 8.29 12.32 -6.75
C GLN A 110 6.89 12.14 -7.36
N ASP A 111 6.64 11.07 -8.09
CA ASP A 111 5.45 10.93 -8.93
C ASP A 111 4.11 11.01 -8.16
N VAL A 112 4.05 10.45 -6.94
CA VAL A 112 2.87 10.53 -6.08
C VAL A 112 2.67 11.95 -5.56
N ALA A 113 3.75 12.69 -5.29
CA ALA A 113 3.66 14.08 -4.84
C ALA A 113 3.10 14.99 -5.94
N ASP A 114 3.57 14.80 -7.18
CA ASP A 114 3.09 15.53 -8.36
C ASP A 114 1.61 15.23 -8.67
N ASN A 115 1.14 14.03 -8.31
CA ASN A 115 -0.22 13.55 -8.57
C ASN A 115 -1.03 13.33 -7.27
N CYS A 116 -0.72 14.07 -6.21
CA CYS A 116 -1.26 13.81 -4.86
C CYS A 116 -2.80 13.78 -4.81
N TRP A 117 -3.48 14.60 -5.61
CA TRP A 117 -4.95 14.64 -5.72
C TRP A 117 -5.59 13.36 -6.29
N HIS A 118 -4.80 12.50 -6.92
CA HIS A 118 -5.24 11.21 -7.47
C HIS A 118 -4.66 10.02 -6.71
N SER A 119 -3.93 10.26 -5.61
CA SER A 119 -3.14 9.25 -4.90
C SER A 119 -3.95 8.27 -4.05
N SER A 120 -5.23 8.52 -3.78
CA SER A 120 -6.06 7.65 -2.93
C SER A 120 -6.10 6.20 -3.44
N GLN A 121 -6.26 5.98 -4.75
CA GLN A 121 -6.24 4.63 -5.33
C GLN A 121 -4.85 3.97 -5.24
N TYR A 122 -3.78 4.76 -5.41
CA TYR A 122 -2.40 4.29 -5.22
C TYR A 122 -2.17 3.78 -3.80
N PHE A 123 -2.55 4.56 -2.78
CA PHE A 123 -2.41 4.15 -1.39
C PHE A 123 -3.34 3.00 -1.03
N CYS A 124 -4.55 2.94 -1.62
CA CYS A 124 -5.48 1.82 -1.43
C CYS A 124 -4.84 0.49 -1.86
N LEU A 125 -4.11 0.46 -2.98
CA LEU A 125 -3.40 -0.74 -3.44
C LEU A 125 -2.31 -1.18 -2.44
N LEU A 126 -1.49 -0.25 -1.95
CA LEU A 126 -0.47 -0.56 -0.94
C LEU A 126 -1.08 -1.06 0.37
N SER A 127 -2.18 -0.43 0.81
CA SER A 127 -2.90 -0.83 2.01
C SER A 127 -3.57 -2.19 1.86
N GLY A 128 -4.09 -2.52 0.67
CA GLY A 128 -4.61 -3.85 0.34
C GLY A 128 -3.53 -4.91 0.46
N TYR A 129 -2.36 -4.65 -0.13
CA TYR A 129 -1.21 -5.56 -0.07
C TYR A 129 -0.70 -5.77 1.36
N SER A 130 -0.52 -4.71 2.15
CA SER A 130 0.00 -4.83 3.52
C SER A 130 -0.91 -5.67 4.42
N ARG A 131 -2.22 -5.68 4.14
CA ARG A 131 -3.21 -6.45 4.89
C ARG A 131 -3.23 -7.94 4.55
N LEU A 132 -2.46 -8.38 3.54
CA LEU A 132 -2.31 -9.81 3.22
C LEU A 132 -1.54 -10.56 4.31
N GLY A 133 -0.76 -9.86 5.14
CA GLY A 133 -0.12 -10.41 6.33
C GLY A 133 1.38 -10.16 6.39
N VAL A 134 2.03 -10.83 7.35
CA VAL A 134 3.45 -10.67 7.72
C VAL A 134 4.37 -10.74 6.52
N ARG A 135 4.20 -11.71 5.62
CA ARG A 135 5.06 -11.86 4.43
C ARG A 135 4.95 -10.67 3.48
N ALA A 136 3.75 -10.13 3.29
CA ALA A 136 3.54 -8.95 2.45
C ALA A 136 4.17 -7.70 3.08
N CYS A 137 4.03 -7.52 4.40
CA CYS A 137 4.74 -6.48 5.13
C CYS A 137 6.26 -6.65 5.05
N GLY A 138 6.78 -7.88 5.14
CA GLY A 138 8.20 -8.18 4.97
C GLY A 138 8.72 -7.75 3.59
N ASN A 139 7.95 -8.00 2.52
CA ASN A 139 8.30 -7.53 1.18
C ASN A 139 8.33 -6.01 1.07
N LEU A 140 7.40 -5.32 1.73
CA LEU A 140 7.39 -3.85 1.78
C LEU A 140 8.60 -3.31 2.56
N PHE A 141 8.97 -3.92 3.69
CA PHE A 141 10.16 -3.52 4.45
C PHE A 141 11.46 -3.73 3.66
N LYS A 142 11.60 -4.84 2.92
CA LYS A 142 12.75 -5.08 2.02
C LYS A 142 12.92 -4.01 0.93
N LEU A 143 11.88 -3.22 0.66
CA LEU A 143 11.85 -2.14 -0.33
C LEU A 143 11.88 -0.74 0.31
N ASP A 144 12.23 -0.63 1.60
CA ASP A 144 12.25 0.62 2.38
C ASP A 144 10.90 1.37 2.39
N ALA A 145 9.78 0.62 2.21
CA ALA A 145 8.47 1.23 2.05
C ALA A 145 8.07 2.06 3.28
N PHE A 146 8.36 1.59 4.49
CA PHE A 146 8.01 2.32 5.72
C PHE A 146 8.65 3.71 5.74
N GLN A 147 9.97 3.80 5.51
CA GLN A 147 10.69 5.07 5.54
C GLN A 147 10.29 5.99 4.38
N LYS A 148 10.06 5.44 3.18
CA LYS A 148 9.57 6.23 2.03
C LYS A 148 8.16 6.77 2.25
N LEU A 149 7.25 5.97 2.82
CA LEU A 149 5.89 6.40 3.18
C LEU A 149 5.91 7.46 4.29
N LEU A 150 6.76 7.29 5.30
CA LEU A 150 6.93 8.24 6.39
C LEU A 150 7.52 9.57 5.92
N SER A 151 8.55 9.52 5.06
CA SER A 151 9.14 10.68 4.39
C SER A 151 8.14 11.38 3.48
N PHE A 152 7.32 10.63 2.74
CA PHE A 152 6.21 11.19 1.97
C PHE A 152 5.26 11.98 2.88
N LEU A 153 4.82 11.38 4.00
CA LEU A 153 3.84 11.99 4.91
C LEU A 153 4.38 13.23 5.64
N LEU A 154 5.54 13.11 6.28
CA LEU A 154 6.08 14.13 7.19
C LEU A 154 7.07 15.11 6.52
N GLY A 155 7.63 14.71 5.38
CA GLY A 155 8.78 15.35 4.75
C GLY A 155 10.12 14.71 5.16
N PRO A 156 11.16 14.78 4.31
CA PRO A 156 12.44 14.07 4.53
C PRO A 156 13.13 14.40 5.85
N LEU A 157 13.14 15.69 6.24
CA LEU A 157 13.77 16.15 7.47
C LEU A 157 13.00 15.67 8.71
N SER A 158 11.66 15.76 8.67
CA SER A 158 10.78 15.32 9.75
C SER A 158 10.83 13.80 9.97
N ALA A 159 11.00 13.03 8.89
CA ALA A 159 11.01 11.57 8.92
C ALA A 159 12.32 10.95 9.40
N ASN A 160 13.41 11.73 9.52
CA ASN A 160 14.68 11.19 10.04
C ASN A 160 14.63 10.88 11.55
N MET A 161 13.68 11.48 12.28
CA MET A 161 13.43 11.25 13.73
C MET A 161 14.60 11.54 14.69
N ASP A 162 15.78 11.91 14.20
CA ASP A 162 17.00 12.09 15.00
C ASP A 162 17.04 13.42 15.81
N CYS A 163 16.12 14.36 15.57
CA CYS A 163 16.03 15.63 16.31
C CYS A 163 14.60 15.96 16.74
N GLU A 164 14.49 16.78 17.79
CA GLU A 164 13.22 17.26 18.34
C GLU A 164 12.61 18.45 17.58
N ASP A 165 13.27 18.92 16.52
CA ASP A 165 12.86 20.11 15.78
C ASP A 165 11.41 19.99 15.28
N SER A 166 10.65 21.07 15.44
CA SER A 166 9.29 21.14 14.93
C SER A 166 9.31 21.66 13.49
N PHE A 167 8.86 20.82 12.56
CA PHE A 167 8.62 21.21 11.18
C PHE A 167 7.11 21.45 10.97
N GLY A 168 6.79 22.39 10.08
CA GLY A 168 5.42 22.57 9.59
C GLY A 168 4.92 21.31 8.87
N ARG A 169 3.61 21.13 8.79
CA ARG A 169 3.04 20.04 7.99
C ARG A 169 3.43 20.22 6.52
N ARG A 170 3.88 19.14 5.88
CA ARG A 170 4.23 19.11 4.45
C ARG A 170 3.02 19.35 3.55
N TRP A 171 1.87 18.81 3.95
CA TRP A 171 0.66 18.78 3.12
C TRP A 171 -0.41 19.70 3.65
N SER A 172 -1.18 20.28 2.72
CA SER A 172 -2.37 21.05 3.07
C SER A 172 -3.48 20.12 3.60
N HIS A 173 -4.40 20.68 4.39
CA HIS A 173 -5.53 19.92 4.92
C HIS A 173 -6.32 19.18 3.83
N ALA A 174 -6.56 19.83 2.67
CA ALA A 174 -7.28 19.22 1.56
C ALA A 174 -6.58 17.99 0.96
N GLN A 175 -5.25 17.98 0.93
CA GLN A 175 -4.48 16.83 0.43
C GLN A 175 -4.49 15.66 1.42
N ILE A 176 -4.49 15.95 2.72
CA ILE A 176 -4.44 14.93 3.79
C ILE A 176 -5.67 14.00 3.75
N HIS A 177 -6.83 14.50 3.31
CA HIS A 177 -8.03 13.67 3.13
C HIS A 177 -7.81 12.48 2.19
N GLU A 178 -6.88 12.58 1.24
CA GLU A 178 -6.56 11.50 0.28
C GLU A 178 -5.64 10.42 0.89
N PHE A 179 -5.09 10.63 2.09
CA PHE A 179 -4.03 9.81 2.67
C PHE A 179 -4.52 8.77 3.69
N GLY A 180 -5.83 8.52 3.83
CA GLY A 180 -6.34 7.52 4.78
C GLY A 180 -5.73 6.12 4.61
N HIS A 181 -5.54 5.68 3.36
CA HIS A 181 -4.88 4.40 3.07
C HIS A 181 -3.36 4.44 3.29
N LEU A 182 -2.71 5.61 3.19
CA LEU A 182 -1.29 5.78 3.55
C LEU A 182 -1.09 5.50 5.05
N HIS A 183 -1.91 6.11 5.91
CA HIS A 183 -1.89 5.83 7.34
C HIS A 183 -2.19 4.36 7.65
N SER A 184 -3.19 3.79 6.98
CA SER A 184 -3.53 2.37 7.12
C SER A 184 -2.36 1.45 6.78
N THR A 185 -1.57 1.80 5.76
CA THR A 185 -0.38 1.04 5.35
C THR A 185 0.73 1.15 6.40
N LEU A 186 1.06 2.38 6.83
CA LEU A 186 2.08 2.62 7.86
C LEU A 186 1.74 1.89 9.17
N VAL A 187 0.49 2.00 9.62
CA VAL A 187 0.02 1.31 10.83
C VAL A 187 0.04 -0.20 10.68
N SER A 188 -0.36 -0.74 9.53
CA SER A 188 -0.26 -2.19 9.27
C SER A 188 1.19 -2.67 9.41
N LEU A 189 2.15 -1.93 8.82
CA LEU A 189 3.58 -2.26 8.92
C LEU A 189 4.07 -2.30 10.36
N VAL A 190 3.64 -1.36 11.21
CA VAL A 190 3.96 -1.34 12.65
C VAL A 190 3.36 -2.57 13.36
N LEU A 191 2.07 -2.84 13.13
CA LEU A 191 1.34 -3.90 13.83
C LEU A 191 1.81 -5.32 13.48
N PHE A 192 2.47 -5.52 12.32
CA PHE A 192 3.08 -6.79 11.95
C PHE A 192 4.54 -6.95 12.44
N CYS A 193 5.06 -5.99 13.21
CA CYS A 193 6.35 -6.10 13.89
C CYS A 193 6.20 -6.58 15.34
N ASP A 194 7.25 -7.20 15.89
CA ASP A 194 7.33 -7.51 17.31
C ASP A 194 7.65 -6.26 18.14
N LEU A 195 6.61 -5.70 18.77
CA LEU A 195 6.71 -4.50 19.61
C LEU A 195 7.09 -4.82 21.07
N THR A 196 7.34 -6.08 21.43
CA THR A 196 7.58 -6.49 22.82
C THR A 196 8.73 -5.72 23.48
N SER A 197 9.75 -5.35 22.71
CA SER A 197 10.90 -4.55 23.20
C SER A 197 10.57 -3.10 23.58
N LEU A 198 9.39 -2.60 23.20
CA LEU A 198 8.96 -1.22 23.45
C LEU A 198 8.00 -1.09 24.64
N TYR A 199 7.50 -2.19 25.17
CA TYR A 199 6.53 -2.17 26.27
C TYR A 199 7.17 -1.65 27.56
N THR A 200 6.64 -0.53 28.07
CA THR A 200 7.06 0.07 29.34
C THR A 200 6.20 -0.37 30.53
N CYS A 201 5.06 -1.00 30.27
CA CYS A 201 4.12 -1.53 31.25
C CYS A 201 3.85 -3.02 30.96
N GLU A 202 3.33 -3.77 31.94
CA GLU A 202 2.83 -5.11 31.67
C GLU A 202 1.84 -5.06 30.50
N ALA A 203 2.09 -5.88 29.46
CA ALA A 203 1.27 -5.89 28.27
C ALA A 203 -0.21 -6.03 28.68
N PRO A 204 -1.11 -5.18 28.16
CA PRO A 204 -2.52 -5.29 28.49
C PRO A 204 -2.99 -6.74 28.29
N PRO A 205 -3.86 -7.29 29.16
CA PRO A 205 -4.43 -8.60 28.92
C PRO A 205 -4.97 -8.62 27.50
N LEU A 206 -4.57 -9.65 26.77
CA LEU A 206 -4.71 -9.85 25.33
C LEU A 206 -6.17 -9.93 24.89
N VAL A 207 -6.97 -8.88 25.08
CA VAL A 207 -8.38 -8.86 24.65
C VAL A 207 -8.46 -8.76 23.12
N THR A 208 -7.34 -8.52 22.42
CA THR A 208 -7.34 -8.30 20.96
C THR A 208 -6.16 -8.93 20.19
N ARG A 209 -5.30 -9.76 20.80
CA ARG A 209 -4.38 -10.60 19.97
C ARG A 209 -5.13 -11.72 19.24
N GLU A 210 -6.37 -12.00 19.61
CA GLU A 210 -7.22 -12.98 18.93
C GLU A 210 -7.87 -12.37 17.68
N ALA A 211 -7.07 -12.10 16.65
CA ALA A 211 -7.53 -12.04 15.26
C ALA A 211 -6.40 -12.04 14.21
N LEU A 212 -5.19 -11.55 14.53
CA LEU A 212 -4.20 -11.20 13.48
C LEU A 212 -2.76 -11.61 13.83
N VAL A 213 -2.50 -12.90 14.02
CA VAL A 213 -1.15 -13.50 14.09
C VAL A 213 -0.54 -13.54 15.51
N ARG A 214 0.00 -14.71 15.88
CA ARG A 214 0.68 -14.94 17.18
C ARG A 214 2.16 -14.53 17.10
N PRO A 215 2.82 -14.25 18.24
CA PRO A 215 4.22 -13.81 18.30
C PRO A 215 5.29 -14.61 17.52
N PRO A 216 5.21 -15.95 17.30
CA PRO A 216 6.25 -16.63 16.52
C PRO A 216 6.25 -16.28 15.02
N ASP A 217 5.23 -15.57 14.53
CA ASP A 217 5.08 -15.23 13.12
C ASP A 217 5.23 -13.71 12.84
N LEU A 218 5.58 -12.87 13.84
CA LEU A 218 5.79 -11.43 13.62
C LEU A 218 7.18 -11.11 13.05
N LEU A 219 7.30 -9.94 12.39
CA LEU A 219 8.59 -9.46 11.90
C LEU A 219 9.46 -8.90 13.03
N GLU A 220 10.77 -9.06 12.94
CA GLU A 220 11.70 -8.32 13.80
C GLU A 220 11.49 -6.81 13.64
N LEU A 221 11.52 -6.06 14.74
CA LEU A 221 11.27 -4.63 14.75
C LEU A 221 12.36 -3.84 13.99
N PRO A 222 12.05 -3.26 12.82
CA PRO A 222 13.04 -2.51 12.04
C PRO A 222 13.41 -1.19 12.73
N ASP A 223 14.63 -0.72 12.51
CA ASP A 223 15.14 0.51 13.14
C ASP A 223 14.32 1.75 12.78
N ASP A 224 13.85 1.87 11.53
CA ASP A 224 13.01 3.00 11.11
C ASP A 224 11.69 3.05 11.89
N VAL A 225 11.10 1.89 12.15
CA VAL A 225 9.88 1.78 12.97
C VAL A 225 10.20 2.15 14.41
N ARG A 226 11.27 1.60 14.99
CA ARG A 226 11.72 1.94 16.34
C ARG A 226 11.94 3.44 16.50
N LYS A 227 12.61 4.09 15.55
CA LYS A 227 12.85 5.54 15.55
C LYS A 227 11.56 6.34 15.41
N ALA A 228 10.62 5.90 14.57
CA ALA A 228 9.34 6.57 14.40
C ALA A 228 8.46 6.53 15.67
N LEU A 229 8.60 5.49 16.49
CA LEU A 229 7.83 5.32 17.72
C LEU A 229 8.52 5.87 18.98
N CYS A 230 9.85 5.76 19.05
CA CYS A 230 10.60 6.05 20.28
C CYS A 230 11.78 7.01 20.09
N GLY A 231 12.06 7.47 18.87
CA GLY A 231 13.14 8.43 18.61
C GLY A 231 12.81 9.82 19.16
N PRO A 232 13.81 10.73 19.23
CA PRO A 232 13.62 12.12 19.68
C PRO A 232 12.47 12.84 18.96
N GLY A 233 12.30 12.59 17.66
CA GLY A 233 11.22 13.16 16.85
C GLY A 233 9.92 12.36 16.81
N ALA A 234 9.77 11.27 17.57
CA ALA A 234 8.65 10.32 17.45
C ALA A 234 7.26 10.97 17.60
N TRP A 235 7.17 11.99 18.45
CA TRP A 235 5.94 12.77 18.65
C TRP A 235 5.35 13.32 17.35
N ARG A 236 6.17 13.55 16.31
CA ARG A 236 5.72 14.01 14.99
C ARG A 236 4.86 12.96 14.29
N TYR A 237 5.29 11.70 14.31
CA TYR A 237 4.52 10.61 13.71
C TYR A 237 3.26 10.31 14.53
N ILE A 238 3.37 10.24 15.85
CA ILE A 238 2.22 10.01 16.74
C ILE A 238 1.16 11.10 16.57
N ARG A 239 1.56 12.37 16.54
CA ARG A 239 0.65 13.50 16.29
C ARG A 239 -0.06 13.37 14.95
N GLU A 240 0.64 12.87 13.93
CA GLU A 240 0.10 12.69 12.59
C GLU A 240 -0.91 11.52 12.54
N VAL A 241 -0.63 10.40 13.24
CA VAL A 241 -1.60 9.30 13.44
C VAL A 241 -2.86 9.79 14.16
N VAL A 242 -2.71 10.54 15.26
CA VAL A 242 -3.84 11.13 16.00
C VAL A 242 -4.65 12.10 15.12
N SER A 243 -3.96 12.89 14.30
CA SER A 243 -4.62 13.81 13.36
C SER A 243 -5.42 13.04 12.31
N ALA A 244 -4.88 11.93 11.80
CA ALA A 244 -5.53 11.09 10.81
C ALA A 244 -6.83 10.46 11.31
N CYS A 245 -6.93 10.12 12.61
CA CYS A 245 -8.17 9.65 13.23
C CYS A 245 -9.34 10.64 13.09
N ARG A 246 -9.04 11.94 12.97
CA ARG A 246 -10.05 12.99 12.78
C ARG A 246 -10.21 13.39 11.32
N GLU A 247 -9.12 13.38 10.56
CA GLU A 247 -9.03 14.03 9.26
C GLU A 247 -9.19 13.07 8.08
N THR A 248 -9.05 11.75 8.28
CA THR A 248 -9.12 10.79 7.17
C THR A 248 -10.36 9.91 7.24
N SER A 249 -10.90 9.55 6.08
CA SER A 249 -11.94 8.53 5.96
C SER A 249 -11.28 7.16 5.89
N GLY A 250 -11.59 6.24 6.80
CA GLY A 250 -10.95 4.91 6.83
C GLY A 250 -11.20 4.12 8.13
N PRO A 251 -10.58 2.94 8.27
CA PRO A 251 -10.73 2.10 9.45
C PRO A 251 -9.97 2.69 10.65
N ILE A 252 -10.62 3.62 11.37
CA ILE A 252 -10.09 4.26 12.58
C ILE A 252 -9.63 3.23 13.61
N ASP A 253 -10.32 2.07 13.67
CA ASP A 253 -10.00 0.97 14.58
C ASP A 253 -8.54 0.52 14.46
N MET A 254 -7.96 0.47 13.25
CA MET A 254 -6.57 0.09 13.09
C MET A 254 -5.61 1.14 13.65
N LEU A 255 -5.91 2.44 13.45
CA LEU A 255 -5.10 3.54 13.98
C LEU A 255 -5.12 3.53 15.51
N VAL A 256 -6.33 3.37 16.09
CA VAL A 256 -6.53 3.27 17.54
C VAL A 256 -5.81 2.04 18.10
N HIS A 257 -5.89 0.90 17.41
CA HIS A 257 -5.22 -0.31 17.83
C HIS A 257 -3.70 -0.13 17.92
N MET A 258 -3.08 0.54 16.96
CA MET A 258 -1.64 0.86 17.04
C MET A 258 -1.31 1.80 18.19
N LEU A 259 -2.13 2.82 18.46
CA LEU A 259 -1.95 3.72 19.60
C LEU A 259 -2.13 3.06 20.96
N VAL A 260 -2.90 1.96 21.04
CA VAL A 260 -3.07 1.17 22.28
C VAL A 260 -1.93 0.17 22.46
N GLN A 261 -1.34 -0.33 21.36
CA GLN A 261 -0.30 -1.33 21.39
C GLN A 261 1.13 -0.80 21.53
N CYS A 262 1.39 0.46 21.15
CA CYS A 262 2.69 1.12 21.29
C CYS A 262 2.74 1.96 22.56
#